data_AF-B5HVT5-F1
#
_entry.id   AF-B5HVT5-F1
#
_cell.length_a   1.000
_cell.length_b   1.000
_cell.length_c   1.000
_cell.angle_alpha   90.00
_cell.angle_beta   90.00
_cell.angle_gamma   90.00
#
_symmetry.space_group_name_H-M   'P 1'
#
loop_
_entity.id
_entity.type
_entity.pdbx_description
1 polymer ?
#
loop_
_entity_poly.entity_id
_entity_poly.type
_entity_poly.pdbx_seq_one_letter_code
_entity_poly.pdbx_strand_id
1 'polypeptide(L)' 'MRVRWSPPGTLRLGAWDADPQPPEPPSALAHLTDAENGRGLALVRACADLWGRQPLSRNGNRGKYVWCELAAA' A
#
# COMPACT_ATOMS: atom_id res chain seq x y z
N MET A 1 -5.68 8.02 5.75
CA MET A 1 -5.05 7.89 4.42
C MET A 1 -4.45 9.23 4.02
N ARG A 2 -3.39 9.23 3.21
CA ARG A 2 -2.74 10.43 2.67
C ARG A 2 -2.41 10.22 1.20
N VAL A 3 -2.66 11.24 0.39
CA VAL A 3 -2.33 11.31 -1.04
C VAL A 3 -1.34 12.46 -1.23
N ARG A 4 -0.27 12.24 -1.98
CA ARG A 4 0.71 13.28 -2.33
C ARG A 4 1.06 13.19 -3.80
N TRP A 5 1.09 14.33 -4.46
CA TRP A 5 1.62 14.47 -5.81
C TRP A 5 2.97 15.20 -5.75
N SER A 6 3.96 14.68 -6.47
CA SER A 6 5.28 15.26 -6.62
C SER A 6 5.54 15.50 -8.12
N PRO A 7 5.47 16.76 -8.58
CA PRO A 7 5.87 17.10 -9.94
C PRO A 7 7.34 16.70 -10.21
N PRO A 8 7.67 16.23 -11.43
CA PRO A 8 6.81 16.20 -12.61
C PRO A 8 5.94 14.93 -12.75
N GLY A 9 5.93 13.96 -11.83
CA GLY A 9 5.29 12.68 -12.19
C GLY A 9 5.19 11.58 -11.15
N THR A 10 5.07 11.84 -9.85
CA THR A 10 4.88 10.73 -8.88
C THR A 10 3.68 10.96 -7.97
N LEU A 11 2.73 10.03 -8.01
CA LEU A 11 1.61 9.95 -7.08
C LEU A 11 1.94 8.96 -5.97
N ARG A 12 1.99 9.43 -4.72
CA ARG A 12 2.15 8.58 -3.54
C ARG A 12 0.83 8.44 -2.78
N LEU A 13 0.36 7.21 -2.63
CA LEU A 13 -0.79 6.85 -1.81
C LEU A 13 -0.30 6.17 -0.54
N GLY A 14 -0.76 6.60 0.63
CA GLY A 14 -0.34 6.01 1.90
C GLY A 14 -1.46 5.84 2.92
N ALA A 15 -1.40 4.74 3.67
CA ALA A 15 -2.33 4.38 4.72
C ALA A 15 -1.58 4.06 6.01
N TRP A 16 -2.18 4.39 7.15
CA TRP A 16 -1.69 3.98 8.46
C TRP A 16 -2.83 3.42 9.29
N ASP A 17 -2.52 2.44 10.11
CA ASP A 17 -3.41 1.84 11.08
C ASP A 17 -2.63 1.48 12.36
N ALA A 18 -3.37 1.14 13.42
CA ALA A 18 -2.81 0.76 14.72
C ALA A 18 -2.47 -0.75 14.79
N ASP A 19 -2.62 -1.50 13.70
CA ASP A 19 -2.22 -2.89 13.64
C ASP A 19 -0.74 -2.97 13.21
N PRO A 20 0.16 -3.49 14.07
CA PRO A 20 1.58 -3.58 13.74
C PRO A 20 1.89 -4.62 12.65
N GLN A 21 0.99 -5.57 12.40
CA GLN A 21 1.25 -6.67 11.47
C GLN A 21 1.42 -6.13 10.05
N PRO A 22 2.46 -6.54 9.31
CA PRO A 22 2.56 -6.19 7.90
C PRO A 22 1.29 -6.61 7.17
N PRO A 23 0.81 -5.85 6.16
CA PRO A 23 -0.17 -6.40 5.25
C PRO A 23 0.41 -7.68 4.65
N GLU A 24 -0.38 -8.75 4.61
CA GLU A 24 0.06 -10.00 4.01
C GLU A 24 0.46 -9.78 2.55
N PRO A 25 1.48 -10.50 2.04
CA PRO A 25 1.81 -10.44 0.62
C PRO A 25 0.55 -10.80 -0.18
N PRO A 26 0.05 -9.93 -1.06
CA PRO A 26 -1.10 -10.28 -1.86
C PRO A 26 -0.76 -11.46 -2.76
N SER A 27 -1.68 -12.44 -2.86
CA SER A 27 -1.62 -13.43 -3.93
C SER A 27 -1.52 -12.73 -5.28
N ALA A 28 -0.78 -13.33 -6.22
CA ALA A 28 -0.65 -12.77 -7.56
C ALA A 28 -2.04 -12.46 -8.15
N LEU A 29 -2.20 -11.27 -8.75
CA LEU A 29 -3.51 -10.81 -9.25
C LEU A 29 -4.15 -11.81 -10.22
N ALA A 30 -3.33 -12.54 -10.99
CA ALA A 30 -3.77 -13.61 -11.89
C ALA A 30 -4.52 -14.75 -11.18
N HIS A 31 -4.23 -15.03 -9.91
CA HIS A 31 -4.92 -16.05 -9.12
C HIS A 31 -6.21 -15.52 -8.46
N LEU A 32 -6.48 -14.23 -8.60
CA LEU A 32 -7.58 -13.56 -7.95
C LEU A 32 -8.58 -12.99 -8.97
N THR A 33 -8.52 -13.36 -10.26
CA THR A 33 -9.37 -12.72 -11.29
C THR A 33 -10.87 -12.84 -11.01
N ASP A 34 -11.31 -14.01 -10.53
CA ASP A 34 -12.73 -14.31 -10.28
C ASP A 34 -13.16 -14.09 -8.82
N ALA A 35 -12.24 -13.65 -7.95
CA ALA A 35 -12.55 -13.41 -6.55
C ALA A 35 -13.31 -12.08 -6.39
N GLU A 36 -14.43 -12.05 -5.68
CA GLU A 36 -15.14 -10.79 -5.41
C GLU A 36 -14.50 -10.00 -4.25
N ASN A 37 -13.72 -10.67 -3.40
CA ASN A 37 -13.07 -10.10 -2.22
C ASN A 37 -11.55 -10.37 -2.23
N GLY A 38 -10.81 -9.71 -1.32
CA GLY A 38 -9.37 -9.97 -1.13
C GLY A 38 -8.43 -9.44 -2.22
N ARG A 39 -8.94 -8.87 -3.31
CA ARG A 39 -8.12 -8.41 -4.45
C ARG A 39 -7.52 -7.03 -4.31
N GLY A 40 -8.03 -6.23 -3.38
CA GLY A 40 -7.69 -4.81 -3.27
C GLY A 40 -6.18 -4.60 -3.18
N LEU A 41 -5.49 -5.33 -2.31
CA LEU A 41 -4.05 -5.21 -2.15
C LEU A 41 -3.27 -5.70 -3.38
N ALA A 42 -3.74 -6.76 -4.05
CA ALA A 42 -3.13 -7.28 -5.28
C ALA A 42 -3.23 -6.28 -6.43
N LEU A 43 -4.39 -5.61 -6.57
CA LEU A 43 -4.60 -4.54 -7.55
C LEU A 43 -3.67 -3.36 -7.30
N VAL A 44 -3.63 -2.84 -6.07
CA VAL A 44 -2.74 -1.72 -5.73
C VAL A 44 -1.28 -2.10 -5.95
N ARG A 45 -0.89 -3.34 -5.65
CA ARG A 45 0.48 -3.83 -5.88
C ARG A 45 0.81 -3.95 -7.36
N ALA A 46 -0.12 -4.39 -8.20
CA ALA A 46 0.08 -4.50 -9.64
C ALA A 46 0.23 -3.14 -10.34
N CYS A 47 -0.42 -2.10 -9.82
CA CYS A 47 -0.32 -0.74 -10.36
C CYS A 47 0.85 0.09 -9.80
N ALA A 48 1.51 -0.39 -8.74
CA ALA A 48 2.53 0.37 -8.03
C ALA A 48 3.93 0.13 -8.61
N ASP A 49 4.64 1.22 -8.94
CA ASP A 49 6.06 1.17 -9.31
C ASP A 49 6.95 0.99 -8.08
N LEU A 50 6.55 1.59 -6.95
CA LEU A 50 7.23 1.45 -5.67
C LEU A 50 6.26 1.05 -4.57
N TRP A 51 6.72 0.19 -3.67
CA TRP A 51 6.03 -0.13 -2.43
C TRP A 51 6.95 0.10 -1.24
N GLY A 52 6.43 0.75 -0.20
CA GLY A 52 7.16 0.97 1.03
C GLY A 52 6.31 0.74 2.28
N ARG A 53 7.01 0.44 3.37
CA ARG A 53 6.44 0.23 4.70
C ARG A 53 7.37 0.82 5.74
N GLN A 54 6.79 1.43 6.75
CA GLN A 54 7.46 1.91 7.94
C GLN A 54 6.67 1.48 9.18
N PRO A 55 7.25 0.67 10.08
CA PRO A 55 6.68 0.43 11.40
C PRO A 55 6.55 1.75 12.15
N LEU A 56 5.40 1.96 12.79
CA LEU A 56 5.17 3.10 13.66
C LEU A 56 5.19 2.64 15.11
N SER A 57 5.87 3.40 15.97
CA SER A 57 5.83 3.23 17.42
C SER A 57 5.78 4.61 18.04
N ARG A 58 4.68 4.93 18.72
CA ARG A 58 4.48 6.22 19.40
C ARG A 58 3.80 6.01 20.74
N ASN A 59 4.44 6.45 21.82
CA ASN A 59 3.91 6.36 23.19
C ASN A 59 3.43 4.95 23.58
N GLY A 60 4.18 3.91 23.20
CA GLY A 60 3.79 2.51 23.46
C GLY A 60 2.78 1.92 22.46
N ASN A 61 2.08 2.73 21.67
CA ASN A 61 1.21 2.25 20.61
C ASN A 61 2.03 1.88 19.37
N ARG A 62 1.86 0.64 18.91
CA ARG A 62 2.44 0.14 17.67
C ARG A 62 1.44 0.32 16.54
N GLY A 63 1.95 0.40 15.32
CA GLY A 63 1.15 0.45 14.11
C GLY A 63 2.06 0.38 12.90
N LYS A 64 1.49 0.70 11.74
CA LYS A 64 2.25 0.74 10.49
C LYS A 64 1.82 1.90 9.63
N TYR A 65 2.76 2.38 8.82
CA TYR A 65 2.49 3.21 7.66
C TYR A 65 2.94 2.45 6.42
N VAL A 66 2.05 2.29 5.46
CA VAL A 66 2.36 1.69 4.16
C VAL A 66 2.07 2.70 3.07
N TRP A 67 2.84 2.65 1.99
CA TRP A 67 2.59 3.48 0.83
C TRP A 67 2.95 2.76 -0.47
N CYS A 68 2.30 3.20 -1.53
CA CYS A 68 2.71 2.91 -2.90
C CYS A 68 2.97 4.20 -3.68
N GLU A 69 3.79 4.09 -4.72
CA GLU A 69 4.00 5.16 -5.69
C GLU A 69 3.63 4.69 -7.08
N LEU A 70 3.07 5.62 -7.86
CA LEU A 70 2.76 5.46 -9.28
C LEU A 70 3.45 6.60 -10.02
N ALA A 71 4.31 6.26 -10.96
CA ALA A 71 4.88 7.19 -11.92
C ALA A 71 3.82 7.58 -12.95
N ALA A 72 3.84 8.84 -13.36
CA ALA A 72 3.10 9.26 -14.54
C ALA A 72 3.69 8.59 -15.78
N ALA A 73 2.81 8.11 -16.66
CA ALA A 73 3.15 7.55 -17.96
C ALA A 73 3.59 8.64 -18.95
#